data_AF-A0ABD1DNK6-F1
#
_entry.id   AF-A0ABD1DNK6-F1
#
_cell.length_a   1.000
_cell.length_b   1.000
_cell.length_c   1.000
_cell.angle_alpha   90.00
_cell.angle_beta   90.00
_cell.angle_gamma   90.00
#
_symmetry.space_group_name_H-M   'P 1'
#
loop_
_entity.id
_entity.type
_entity.pdbx_description
1 polymer ?
#
loop_
_entity_poly.entity_id
_entity_poly.type
_entity_poly.pdbx_seq_one_letter_code
_entity_poly.pdbx_strand_id
1 'polypeptide(L)'
;MPRPTNKRLQLVRATNQVKLGYISAALILAGVDSTRSYIYCINPHGSTLKRPYVMMGSGNLTDISVFESRWKPDMEEEEGKKLVWNCLTSYPK
;
A
#
# COMPACT_ATOMS: atom_id res chain seq x y z
N MET A 1 5.88 21.25 -16.93
CA MET A 1 5.76 20.64 -15.58
C MET A 1 4.51 19.77 -15.53
N PRO A 2 4.58 18.43 -15.50
CA PRO A 2 3.37 17.61 -15.53
C PRO A 2 3.00 17.10 -14.12
N ARG A 3 1.84 17.52 -13.61
CA ARG A 3 1.12 16.81 -12.55
C ARG A 3 -0.28 16.45 -13.05
N PRO A 4 -0.51 15.18 -13.42
CA PRO A 4 -1.85 14.61 -13.42
C PRO A 4 -1.88 13.44 -12.42
N THR A 5 -1.70 13.72 -11.13
CA THR A 5 -1.76 12.66 -10.11
C THR A 5 -3.21 12.52 -9.64
N ASN A 6 -3.96 11.68 -10.34
CA ASN A 6 -5.22 11.02 -9.94
C ASN A 6 -6.10 11.78 -8.93
N LYS A 7 -7.17 12.42 -9.43
CA LYS A 7 -8.16 13.18 -8.64
C LYS A 7 -8.72 12.40 -7.43
N ARG A 8 -8.83 11.06 -7.52
CA ARG A 8 -9.28 10.19 -6.43
C ARG A 8 -8.28 10.13 -5.25
N LEU A 9 -6.98 10.09 -5.54
CA LEU A 9 -5.95 10.16 -4.50
C LEU A 9 -5.96 11.55 -3.84
N GLN A 10 -6.20 12.61 -4.60
CA GLN A 10 -6.31 13.96 -4.05
C GLN A 10 -7.51 14.12 -3.12
N LEU A 11 -8.65 13.51 -3.46
CA LEU A 11 -9.84 13.53 -2.60
C LEU A 11 -9.60 12.81 -1.26
N VAL A 12 -9.04 11.60 -1.28
CA VAL A 12 -8.75 10.85 -0.05
C VAL A 12 -7.73 11.59 0.83
N ARG A 13 -6.70 12.19 0.21
CA ARG A 13 -5.74 13.05 0.91
C ARG A 13 -6.41 14.27 1.54
N ALA A 14 -7.25 14.97 0.78
CA ALA A 14 -7.97 16.14 1.25
C ALA A 14 -8.87 15.78 2.43
N THR A 15 -9.60 14.66 2.39
CA THR A 15 -10.46 14.24 3.51
C THR A 15 -9.67 13.93 4.78
N ASN A 16 -8.52 13.25 4.67
CA ASN A 16 -7.68 12.95 5.83
C ASN A 16 -6.98 14.19 6.38
N GLN A 17 -6.60 15.14 5.51
CA GLN A 17 -5.89 16.37 5.90
C GLN A 17 -6.84 17.45 6.46
N VAL A 18 -8.03 17.61 5.88
CA VAL A 18 -9.06 18.57 6.34
C VAL A 18 -9.57 18.19 7.73
N LYS A 19 -9.55 16.90 8.09
CA LYS A 19 -9.86 16.44 9.44
C LYS A 19 -8.65 16.37 10.38
N LEU A 20 -7.50 16.97 10.08
CA LEU A 20 -6.34 17.08 11.02
C LEU A 20 -6.03 15.76 11.78
N GLY A 21 -6.19 14.58 11.16
CA GLY A 21 -5.96 13.29 11.82
C GLY A 21 -7.04 12.79 12.79
N TYR A 22 -8.22 13.43 12.89
CA TYR A 22 -9.36 12.91 13.67
C TYR A 22 -9.90 11.58 13.11
N ILE A 23 -9.70 11.31 11.83
CA ILE A 23 -9.87 9.97 11.24
C ILE A 23 -8.49 9.37 11.11
N SER A 24 -8.08 8.59 12.13
CA SER A 24 -6.83 7.85 12.10
C SER A 24 -7.01 6.58 11.26
N ALA A 25 -7.08 6.75 9.94
CA ALA A 25 -7.15 5.66 8.99
C ALA A 25 -5.82 5.54 8.25
N ALA A 26 -5.06 4.50 8.60
CA ALA A 26 -4.00 4.02 7.74
C ALA A 26 -4.69 3.31 6.56
N LEU A 27 -4.46 3.76 5.33
CA LEU A 27 -5.12 3.23 4.12
C LEU A 27 -4.08 2.77 3.10
N ILE A 28 -4.31 1.58 2.54
CA ILE A 28 -3.59 1.08 1.36
C ILE A 28 -4.49 1.30 0.15
N LEU A 29 -4.01 2.07 -0.82
CA LEU A 29 -4.67 2.30 -2.09
C LEU A 29 -3.83 1.71 -3.22
N ALA A 30 -4.27 0.56 -3.74
CA ALA A 30 -3.71 -0.04 -4.94
C ALA A 30 -4.59 0.27 -6.16
N GLY A 31 -3.96 0.44 -7.32
CA GLY A 31 -4.68 0.63 -8.58
C GLY A 31 -3.77 0.45 -9.77
N VAL A 32 -4.38 0.24 -10.93
CA VAL A 32 -3.72 0.18 -12.22
C VAL A 32 -4.29 1.30 -13.07
N ASP A 33 -3.43 2.14 -13.61
CA ASP A 33 -3.77 3.07 -14.70
C ASP A 33 -3.20 2.51 -16.00
N SER A 34 -3.74 2.99 -17.12
CA SER A 34 -3.38 2.68 -18.51
C SER A 34 -1.88 2.60 -18.80
N THR A 35 -1.05 3.27 -17.99
CA THR A 35 0.41 3.28 -18.14
C THR A 35 1.16 2.46 -17.11
N ARG A 36 0.71 2.35 -15.84
CA ARG A 36 1.46 1.71 -14.74
C ARG A 36 0.56 1.30 -13.57
N SER A 37 0.97 0.24 -12.85
CA SER A 37 0.44 -0.09 -11.52
C SER A 37 1.04 0.83 -10.45
N TYR A 38 0.26 1.11 -9.41
CA TYR A 38 0.71 1.88 -8.26
C TYR A 38 0.06 1.40 -6.97
N ILE A 39 0.86 1.46 -5.91
CA ILE A 39 0.41 1.25 -4.54
C ILE A 39 0.80 2.48 -3.73
N TYR A 40 -0.20 3.06 -3.07
CA TYR A 40 -0.07 4.21 -2.21
C TYR A 40 -0.43 3.82 -0.78
N CYS A 41 0.43 4.19 0.16
CA CYS A 41 0.12 4.17 1.58
C CYS A 41 -0.24 5.59 2.01
N ILE A 42 -1.38 5.73 2.69
CA ILE A 42 -1.85 7.00 3.25
C ILE A 42 -1.76 6.86 4.76
N ASN A 43 -0.85 7.62 5.36
CA ASN A 43 -0.68 7.67 6.80
C ASN A 43 -1.80 8.51 7.45
N PRO A 44 -2.10 8.29 8.74
CA PRO A 44 -3.11 9.05 9.48
C PRO A 44 -2.94 10.57 9.43
N HIS A 45 -1.70 11.05 9.29
CA HIS A 45 -1.39 12.48 9.17
C HIS A 45 -1.58 13.04 7.74
N GLY A 46 -2.11 12.24 6.80
CA GLY A 46 -2.36 12.64 5.42
C GLY A 46 -1.13 12.59 4.50
N SER A 47 0.03 12.12 5.00
CA SER A 47 1.20 11.88 4.16
C SER A 47 0.99 10.65 3.28
N THR A 48 1.42 10.72 2.03
CA THR A 48 1.26 9.64 1.06
C THR A 48 2.60 9.15 0.57
N LEU A 49 2.82 7.85 0.63
CA LEU A 49 4.03 7.20 0.16
C LEU A 49 3.68 6.27 -1.01
N LYS A 50 4.40 6.43 -2.13
CA LYS A 50 4.36 5.46 -3.23
C LYS A 50 5.40 4.39 -2.96
N ARG A 51 4.99 3.13 -2.90
CA ARG A 51 5.88 1.99 -2.65
C ARG A 51 5.53 0.85 -3.60
N PRO A 52 6.48 -0.04 -3.93
CA PRO A 52 6.21 -1.24 -4.74
C PRO A 52 5.38 -2.29 -4.00
N TYR A 53 5.46 -2.31 -2.67
CA TYR A 53 4.59 -3.08 -1.77
C TYR A 53 4.42 -2.28 -0.48
N VAL A 54 3.34 -2.52 0.25
CA VAL A 54 3.09 -1.93 1.56
C VAL A 54 2.35 -2.95 2.42
N MET A 55 2.75 -3.04 3.68
CA MET A 55 2.05 -3.83 4.69
C MET A 55 1.69 -2.92 5.85
N MET A 56 0.43 -2.97 6.28
CA MET A 56 -0.06 -2.20 7.43
C MET A 56 -0.83 -3.13 8.36
N GLY A 57 -0.71 -2.93 9.67
CA GLY A 57 -1.34 -3.76 10.69
C GLY A 57 -0.38 -4.06 11.84
N SER A 58 -0.89 -4.63 12.93
CA SER A 58 -0.16 -4.90 14.17
C SER A 58 0.91 -5.99 14.05
N GLY A 59 0.87 -6.83 13.01
CA GLY A 59 1.83 -7.90 12.83
C GLY A 59 2.84 -7.71 11.70
N ASN A 60 2.98 -6.47 11.20
CA ASN A 60 3.69 -6.22 9.95
C ASN A 60 5.17 -6.64 9.94
N LEU A 61 5.83 -6.87 11.09
CA LEU A 61 7.27 -7.15 11.12
C LEU A 61 7.60 -8.52 10.50
N THR A 62 6.84 -9.55 10.83
CA THR A 62 7.00 -10.89 10.24
C THR A 62 6.64 -10.84 8.75
N ASP A 63 5.56 -10.14 8.43
CA ASP A 63 5.06 -9.98 7.07
C ASP A 63 6.05 -9.23 6.17
N ILE A 64 6.60 -8.12 6.66
CA ILE A 64 7.63 -7.34 5.98
C ILE A 64 8.86 -8.20 5.75
N SER A 65 9.24 -9.08 6.68
CA SER A 65 10.38 -9.98 6.48
C SER A 65 10.17 -10.97 5.33
N VAL A 66 8.94 -11.48 5.15
CA VAL A 66 8.58 -12.35 4.02
C VAL A 66 8.57 -11.57 2.71
N PHE A 67 8.05 -10.34 2.73
CA PHE A 67 8.07 -9.47 1.56
C PHE A 67 9.49 -9.04 1.18
N GLU A 68 10.34 -8.62 2.12
CA GLU A 68 11.73 -8.23 1.84
C GLU A 68 12.58 -9.38 1.31
N SER A 69 12.31 -10.62 1.74
CA SER A 69 13.08 -11.78 1.31
C SER A 69 12.65 -12.37 -0.03
N ARG A 70 11.36 -12.25 -0.41
CA ARG A 70 10.79 -12.96 -1.57
C ARG A 70 10.24 -12.05 -2.66
N TRP A 71 9.99 -10.78 -2.38
CA TRP A 71 9.49 -9.85 -3.38
C TRP A 71 10.56 -9.56 -4.43
N LYS A 72 10.15 -9.55 -5.71
CA LYS A 72 11.00 -9.17 -6.84
C LYS A 72 10.19 -8.31 -7.83
N PRO A 73 10.86 -7.43 -8.62
CA PRO A 73 10.20 -6.77 -9.73
C PRO A 73 9.72 -7.81 -10.78
N ASP A 74 8.63 -7.52 -11.47
CA ASP A 74 8.07 -8.32 -12.58
C ASP A 74 7.72 -9.77 -12.22
N MET A 75 7.12 -9.97 -11.04
CA MET A 75 6.54 -11.27 -10.65
C MET A 75 5.31 -11.63 -11.49
N GLU A 76 5.17 -12.92 -11.77
CA GLU A 76 3.93 -13.50 -12.31
C GLU A 76 2.78 -13.37 -11.30
N GLU A 77 1.54 -13.25 -11.80
CA GLU A 77 0.35 -13.06 -10.97
C GLU A 77 0.20 -14.14 -9.89
N GLU A 78 0.43 -15.40 -10.27
CA GLU A 78 0.35 -16.55 -9.36
C GLU A 78 1.45 -16.55 -8.30
N GLU A 79 2.64 -16.07 -8.63
CA GLU A 79 3.74 -15.91 -7.68
C GLU A 79 3.41 -14.81 -6.67
N GLY A 80 2.84 -13.71 -7.15
CA GLY A 80 2.37 -12.60 -6.31
C GLY A 80 1.26 -13.02 -5.34
N LYS A 81 0.26 -13.78 -5.81
CA LYS A 81 -0.81 -14.32 -4.96
C LYS A 81 -0.25 -15.23 -3.87
N LYS A 82 0.67 -16.14 -4.23
CA LYS A 82 1.31 -17.03 -3.26
C LYS A 82 2.13 -16.26 -2.23
N LEU A 83 2.83 -15.19 -2.64
CA LEU A 83 3.58 -14.34 -1.72
C LEU A 83 2.66 -13.69 -0.68
N VAL A 84 1.54 -13.09 -1.12
CA VAL A 84 0.54 -12.49 -0.23
C VAL A 84 -0.07 -13.53 0.70
N TRP A 85 -0.40 -14.72 0.19
CA TRP A 85 -0.92 -15.82 0.99
C TRP A 85 0.07 -16.26 2.07
N ASN A 86 1.32 -16.54 1.69
CA ASN A 86 2.37 -16.97 2.61
C ASN A 86 2.57 -15.96 3.74
N CYS A 87 2.54 -14.68 3.39
CA CYS A 87 2.60 -13.58 4.34
C CYS A 87 1.45 -13.64 5.35
N LEU A 88 0.20 -13.66 4.87
CA LEU A 88 -1.00 -13.74 5.73
C LEU A 88 -1.03 -14.98 6.64
N THR A 89 -0.53 -16.12 6.17
CA THR A 89 -0.49 -17.36 6.96
C THR A 89 0.73 -17.47 7.86
N SER A 90 1.67 -16.52 7.82
CA SER A 90 2.89 -16.58 8.62
C SER A 90 2.64 -16.37 10.12
N TYR A 91 1.45 -15.91 10.51
CA TYR A 91 1.08 -15.81 11.92
C TYR A 91 0.79 -17.21 12.49
N PRO A 92 1.43 -17.60 13.60
CA PRO A 92 0.96 -18.74 14.37
C PRO A 92 -0.48 -18.44 14.82
N LYS A 93 -1.40 -19.35 14.51
CA LYS A 93 -2.78 -19.30 15.00
C LYS A 93 -2.83 -19.48 16.52
#